data_AF-A0A1B9IJ70-F1
#
_entry.id   AF-A0A1B9IJ70-F1
#
_cell.length_a   1.000
_cell.length_b   1.000
_cell.length_c   1.000
_cell.angle_alpha   90.00
_cell.angle_beta   90.00
_cell.angle_gamma   90.00
#
_symmetry.space_group_name_H-M   'P 1'
#
loop_
_entity.id
_entity.type
_entity.pdbx_description
1 polymer ?
#
loop_
_entity_poly.entity_id
_entity_poly.type
_entity_poly.pdbx_seq_one_letter_code
_entity_poly.pdbx_strand_id
1 'polypeptide(L)'
;MASYHPTRREIVLVLILTTIVVLIIQFDLSSTFSNSVSTFSNSVSRGPGSGFTIGFDSSRNSRISNPSGGSEEDWIDELHSKTSKIAGMSEAKIKWDEKGAGSMTQVLAHAPGWTVFDQIYLFNGTWYIVTDNPSSIPLLRLMVSTGNEIWNDEESIKGREPTEKDMRIIFPSEAKRLWGNSASLVSGVSFLVNDPSQFLDHYYHFAAELLVGLWRTYSSLDPTINAQGITHLPSPSRMVMPHVAAGKWNDYAKMNSFLSRAIFPSMSYEYQNDFLDRADTTRSFIFERVVFADRAAAFRGPEFGKTWRTVSEAVTLQASKYWWSPIRKNLIEFVGEMLEKLRKEKQAKMGKPVITYVSRQEWGRRMLKKESHESLVKELKELEKKYNWEVNIVSMDKLSRDEQIRLSARTTVMMGVHGNGLTHLLWMNNQNPRSTVIEFFFPGGFAEDYEFTCRALGIRHYGMWDDQAFTAPDTPQVAYPEGFQGNEIPLNGKVVADLIVQRLLVEKPQKSQREMTESEYAE
;
A
#
# COMPACT_ATOMS: atom_id res chain seq x y z
N MET A 1 38.84 36.87 10.68
CA MET A 1 38.02 35.77 11.24
C MET A 1 38.96 34.87 12.02
N ALA A 2 38.89 34.87 13.36
CA ALA A 2 39.75 34.04 14.20
C ALA A 2 39.21 32.60 14.22
N SER A 3 40.05 31.61 13.92
CA SER A 3 39.68 30.20 13.97
C SER A 3 39.55 29.75 15.42
N TYR A 4 38.36 29.26 15.78
CA TYR A 4 38.10 28.68 17.10
C TYR A 4 38.59 27.24 17.06
N HIS A 5 39.76 26.97 17.65
CA HIS A 5 40.22 25.62 17.90
C HIS A 5 39.87 25.21 19.32
N PRO A 6 39.20 24.06 19.53
CA PRO A 6 38.85 23.60 20.86
C PRO A 6 40.12 23.41 21.69
N THR A 7 40.08 23.97 22.89
CA THR A 7 41.14 23.85 23.88
C THR A 7 41.23 22.42 24.38
N ARG A 8 42.42 22.01 24.88
CA ARG A 8 42.62 20.68 25.47
C ARG A 8 41.62 20.37 26.59
N ARG A 9 41.16 21.41 27.32
CA ARG A 9 40.15 21.29 28.37
C ARG A 9 38.78 20.88 27.82
N GLU A 10 38.38 21.45 26.69
CA GLU A 10 37.09 21.14 26.04
C GLU A 10 37.10 19.72 25.48
N ILE A 11 38.22 19.29 24.89
CA ILE A 11 38.39 17.91 24.41
C ILE A 11 38.29 16.91 25.57
N VAL A 12 38.95 17.18 26.70
CA VAL A 12 38.89 16.32 27.88
C VAL A 12 37.48 16.25 28.47
N LEU A 13 36.76 17.37 28.52
CA LEU A 13 35.37 17.39 28.99
C LEU A 13 34.43 16.55 28.12
N VAL A 14 34.59 16.63 26.80
CA VAL A 14 33.80 15.82 25.86
C VAL A 14 34.11 14.33 26.03
N LEU A 15 35.38 13.95 26.21
CA LEU A 15 35.75 12.56 26.44
C LEU A 15 35.20 12.01 27.76
N ILE A 16 35.23 12.79 28.84
CA ILE A 16 34.66 12.40 30.14
C ILE A 16 33.14 12.21 30.03
N LEU A 17 32.43 13.17 29.42
CA LEU A 17 30.98 13.08 29.23
C LEU A 17 30.60 11.88 28.37
N THR A 18 31.34 11.63 27.28
CA THR A 18 31.10 10.47 26.41
C THR A 18 31.31 9.16 27.17
N THR A 19 32.35 9.07 28.00
CA THR A 19 32.64 7.88 28.82
C THR A 19 31.54 7.64 29.86
N ILE A 20 31.04 8.69 30.52
CA ILE A 20 29.93 8.58 31.48
C ILE A 20 28.65 8.08 30.80
N VAL A 21 28.34 8.61 29.61
CA VAL A 21 27.15 8.18 28.85
C VAL A 21 27.26 6.71 28.43
N VAL A 22 28.44 6.25 27.99
CA VAL A 22 28.68 4.84 27.64
C VAL A 22 28.51 3.94 28.88
N LEU A 23 29.00 4.36 30.04
CA LEU A 23 28.87 3.59 31.28
C LEU A 23 27.40 3.50 31.74
N ILE A 24 26.61 4.56 31.59
CA ILE A 24 25.17 4.55 31.92
C ILE A 24 24.42 3.61 30.98
N ILE A 25 24.71 3.64 29.68
CA ILE A 25 24.06 2.76 28.69
C ILE A 25 24.42 1.28 28.95
N GLN A 26 25.68 0.99 29.32
CA GLN A 26 26.10 -0.39 29.63
C GLN A 26 25.46 -0.91 30.93
N PHE A 27 25.22 -0.05 31.92
CA PHE A 27 24.56 -0.46 33.17
C PHE A 27 23.09 -0.83 32.93
N ASP A 28 22.39 -0.10 32.05
CA ASP A 28 20.97 -0.33 31.72
C ASP A 28 20.77 -1.67 30.98
N LEU A 29 21.68 -2.00 30.05
CA LEU A 29 21.68 -3.28 29.32
C LEU A 29 21.99 -4.51 30.19
N SER A 30 22.76 -4.35 31.27
CA SER A 30 23.06 -5.47 32.18
C SER A 30 21.88 -5.84 33.09
N SER A 31 20.97 -4.89 33.35
CA SER A 31 19.79 -5.07 34.21
C SER A 31 18.60 -5.73 33.50
N THR A 32 18.58 -5.71 32.16
CA THR A 32 17.48 -6.28 31.35
C THR A 32 17.68 -7.75 30.97
N PHE A 33 18.90 -8.29 31.12
CA PHE A 33 19.22 -9.67 30.73
C PHE A 33 19.26 -10.70 31.88
N SER A 34 19.07 -10.28 33.14
CA SER A 34 19.15 -11.19 34.30
C SER A 34 17.83 -11.82 34.75
N ASN A 35 16.67 -11.45 34.17
CA ASN A 35 15.34 -11.82 34.69
C ASN A 35 14.54 -12.85 33.88
N SER A 36 15.16 -13.66 33.00
CA SER A 36 14.41 -14.74 32.34
C SER A 36 15.21 -16.01 32.11
N VAL A 37 15.81 -16.59 33.15
CA VAL A 37 16.19 -18.02 33.16
C VAL A 37 16.00 -18.60 34.57
N SER A 38 15.36 -19.78 34.64
CA SER A 38 15.03 -20.64 35.80
C SER A 38 13.79 -20.19 36.58
N THR A 39 12.69 -20.95 36.63
CA THR A 39 12.50 -22.28 37.24
C THR A 39 11.17 -22.85 36.68
N PHE A 40 11.03 -24.07 36.17
CA PHE A 40 11.05 -25.34 36.90
C PHE A 40 11.10 -26.56 35.96
N SER A 41 11.66 -27.62 36.51
CA SER A 41 12.14 -28.89 35.96
C SER A 41 11.08 -29.96 35.68
N ASN A 42 11.42 -30.82 34.70
CA ASN A 42 11.27 -32.28 34.63
C ASN A 42 10.17 -32.99 35.45
N SER A 43 9.27 -33.68 34.74
CA SER A 43 8.90 -35.04 35.13
C SER A 43 8.74 -35.92 33.89
N VAL A 44 9.52 -37.00 33.87
CA VAL A 44 9.44 -38.12 32.94
C VAL A 44 8.46 -39.13 33.55
N SER A 45 7.46 -39.56 32.79
CA SER A 45 6.75 -40.81 33.05
C SER A 45 6.41 -41.52 31.73
N ARG A 46 6.64 -42.84 31.74
CA ARG A 46 6.53 -43.76 30.61
C ARG A 46 5.09 -44.26 30.41
N GLY A 47 4.63 -44.21 29.15
CA GLY A 47 3.82 -45.20 28.42
C GLY A 47 2.30 -45.23 28.63
N PRO A 48 1.51 -45.98 27.82
CA PRO A 48 1.77 -46.52 26.46
C PRO A 48 0.61 -46.27 25.45
N GLY A 49 0.92 -46.37 24.15
CA GLY A 49 0.06 -47.08 23.18
C GLY A 49 -1.06 -46.33 22.42
N SER A 50 -1.21 -46.73 21.15
CA SER A 50 -2.21 -46.33 20.12
C SER A 50 -1.97 -44.96 19.48
N GLY A 51 -1.75 -44.79 18.18
CA GLY A 51 -1.96 -45.66 17.03
C GLY A 51 -2.99 -45.02 16.11
N PHE A 52 -2.60 -44.03 15.29
CA PHE A 52 -3.36 -43.59 14.13
C PHE A 52 -2.40 -43.06 13.05
N THR A 53 -2.08 -43.94 12.10
CA THR A 53 -1.51 -43.62 10.80
C THR A 53 -2.67 -43.27 9.87
N ILE A 54 -2.74 -42.03 9.38
CA ILE A 54 -3.61 -41.67 8.25
C ILE A 54 -2.70 -41.47 7.03
N GLY A 55 -2.76 -42.44 6.12
CA GLY A 55 -2.16 -42.35 4.80
C GLY A 55 -2.94 -41.35 3.95
N PHE A 56 -2.22 -40.44 3.31
CA PHE A 56 -2.74 -39.61 2.24
C PHE A 56 -2.79 -40.46 0.96
N ASP A 57 -3.98 -40.92 0.59
CA ASP A 57 -4.23 -41.54 -0.70
C ASP A 57 -4.51 -40.43 -1.73
N SER A 58 -3.66 -40.38 -2.74
CA SER A 58 -3.71 -39.41 -3.84
C SER A 58 -4.93 -39.67 -4.71
N SER A 59 -5.79 -38.66 -4.89
CA SER A 59 -6.94 -38.74 -5.77
C SER A 59 -6.52 -39.02 -7.23
N ARG A 60 -6.94 -40.17 -7.74
CA ARG A 60 -7.11 -40.39 -9.19
C ARG A 60 -8.19 -39.45 -9.68
N ASN A 61 -7.86 -38.51 -10.57
CA ASN A 61 -8.85 -37.85 -11.41
C ASN A 61 -8.64 -38.27 -12.86
N SER A 62 -9.65 -38.96 -13.39
CA SER A 62 -9.74 -39.45 -14.76
C SER A 62 -9.89 -38.29 -15.73
N ARG A 63 -9.01 -38.24 -16.73
CA ARG A 63 -9.13 -37.39 -17.91
C ARG A 63 -10.35 -37.81 -18.73
N ILE A 64 -11.27 -36.89 -18.96
CA ILE A 64 -12.13 -36.89 -20.15
C ILE A 64 -11.75 -35.63 -20.93
N SER A 65 -11.14 -35.85 -22.08
CA SER A 65 -10.80 -34.83 -23.07
C SER A 65 -12.01 -34.51 -23.93
N ASN A 66 -12.32 -33.23 -24.11
CA ASN A 66 -12.99 -32.73 -25.32
C ASN A 66 -12.28 -31.46 -25.79
N PRO A 67 -11.95 -31.33 -27.08
CA PRO A 67 -11.20 -30.19 -27.61
C PRO A 67 -12.16 -29.19 -28.28
N SER A 68 -12.23 -27.95 -27.79
CA SER A 68 -12.46 -26.73 -28.59
C SER A 68 -13.02 -25.58 -27.74
N GLY A 69 -12.33 -24.45 -27.75
CA GLY A 69 -12.84 -23.16 -27.28
C GLY A 69 -11.99 -22.56 -26.17
N GLY A 70 -10.95 -21.81 -26.52
CA GLY A 70 -10.21 -20.99 -25.54
C GLY A 70 -11.11 -19.90 -25.00
N SER A 71 -11.63 -20.12 -23.80
CA SER A 71 -12.41 -19.15 -23.03
C SER A 71 -11.48 -18.43 -22.04
N GLU A 72 -11.97 -17.32 -21.49
CA GLU A 72 -11.36 -16.52 -20.42
C GLU A 72 -10.84 -17.36 -19.22
N GLU A 73 -11.38 -18.58 -19.03
CA GLU A 73 -10.95 -19.57 -18.03
C GLU A 73 -9.52 -20.10 -18.28
N ASP A 74 -9.12 -20.35 -19.54
CA ASP A 74 -7.77 -20.87 -19.86
C ASP A 74 -6.67 -19.88 -19.48
N TRP A 75 -6.92 -18.58 -19.65
CA TRP A 75 -5.97 -17.53 -19.28
C TRP A 75 -5.85 -17.36 -17.75
N ILE A 76 -6.98 -17.46 -17.04
CA ILE A 76 -7.02 -17.41 -15.57
C ILE A 76 -6.28 -18.62 -14.98
N ASP A 77 -6.50 -19.82 -15.53
CA ASP A 77 -5.81 -21.04 -15.12
C ASP A 77 -4.30 -20.99 -15.38
N GLU A 78 -3.85 -20.40 -16.50
CA GLU A 78 -2.42 -20.20 -16.78
C GLU A 78 -1.78 -19.20 -15.81
N LEU A 79 -2.48 -18.11 -15.47
CA LEU A 79 -2.03 -17.11 -14.49
C LEU A 79 -1.83 -17.75 -13.11
N HIS A 80 -2.76 -18.64 -12.72
CA HIS A 80 -2.73 -19.42 -11.49
C HIS A 80 -1.61 -20.46 -11.45
N SER A 81 -1.48 -21.27 -12.51
CA SER A 81 -0.57 -22.42 -12.53
C SER A 81 0.89 -21.99 -12.36
N LYS A 82 1.27 -20.82 -12.86
CA LYS A 82 2.66 -20.33 -12.76
C LYS A 82 2.99 -19.87 -11.34
N THR A 83 2.13 -19.05 -10.72
CA THR A 83 2.47 -18.27 -9.51
C THR A 83 1.90 -18.79 -8.18
N SER A 84 0.99 -19.75 -8.18
CA SER A 84 0.37 -20.28 -6.95
C SER A 84 1.11 -21.48 -6.34
N LYS A 85 1.99 -22.15 -7.10
CA LYS A 85 2.72 -23.32 -6.63
C LYS A 85 3.98 -22.86 -5.92
N ILE A 86 4.13 -23.21 -4.64
CA ILE A 86 5.39 -23.03 -3.92
C ILE A 86 6.43 -23.92 -4.59
N ALA A 87 7.45 -23.30 -5.19
CA ALA A 87 8.53 -24.04 -5.85
C ALA A 87 9.21 -25.01 -4.88
N GLY A 88 9.30 -26.28 -5.26
CA GLY A 88 10.03 -27.29 -4.50
C GLY A 88 11.55 -27.11 -4.61
N MET A 89 12.33 -27.77 -3.74
CA MET A 89 13.80 -27.71 -3.80
C MET A 89 14.38 -28.20 -5.15
N SER A 90 13.69 -29.10 -5.83
CA SER A 90 14.02 -29.56 -7.18
C SER A 90 13.82 -28.49 -8.26
N GLU A 91 13.04 -27.46 -7.99
CA GLU A 91 12.66 -26.36 -8.89
C GLU A 91 13.44 -25.07 -8.57
N ALA A 92 14.44 -25.12 -7.67
CA ALA A 92 15.24 -23.95 -7.27
C ALA A 92 16.05 -23.30 -8.41
N LYS A 93 16.14 -23.97 -9.57
CA LYS A 93 16.77 -23.44 -10.78
C LYS A 93 15.87 -23.67 -11.97
N ILE A 94 15.71 -22.63 -12.79
CA ILE A 94 15.16 -22.78 -14.14
C ILE A 94 16.31 -23.12 -15.06
N LYS A 95 16.11 -24.14 -15.90
CA LYS A 95 17.03 -24.55 -16.96
C LYS A 95 16.27 -24.53 -18.28
N TRP A 96 16.92 -24.06 -19.33
CA TRP A 96 16.35 -24.06 -20.68
C TRP A 96 17.28 -24.78 -21.65
N ASP A 97 16.70 -25.31 -22.73
CA ASP A 97 17.43 -25.92 -23.83
C ASP A 97 17.99 -24.85 -24.79
N GLU A 98 18.58 -25.28 -25.90
CA GLU A 98 19.15 -24.34 -26.88
C GLU A 98 18.13 -23.40 -27.52
N LYS A 99 16.83 -23.72 -27.46
CA LYS A 99 15.75 -22.90 -27.99
C LYS A 99 15.27 -21.83 -26.99
N GLY A 100 15.71 -21.89 -25.73
CA GLY A 100 15.45 -20.84 -24.74
C GLY A 100 13.98 -20.70 -24.32
N ALA A 101 13.14 -21.70 -24.56
CA ALA A 101 11.73 -21.67 -24.17
C ALA A 101 11.62 -21.46 -22.63
N GLY A 102 10.93 -20.39 -22.20
CA GLY A 102 10.80 -20.03 -20.78
C GLY A 102 11.95 -19.17 -20.21
N SER A 103 12.70 -18.48 -21.07
CA SER A 103 13.75 -17.52 -20.66
C SER A 103 13.46 -16.07 -21.06
N MET A 104 12.31 -15.81 -21.68
CA MET A 104 11.95 -14.48 -22.18
C MET A 104 11.12 -13.74 -21.14
N THR A 105 11.50 -12.49 -20.90
CA THR A 105 10.76 -11.56 -20.06
C THR A 105 9.50 -11.11 -20.78
N GLN A 106 8.36 -11.12 -20.09
CA GLN A 106 7.12 -10.57 -20.59
C GLN A 106 6.73 -9.34 -19.78
N VAL A 107 6.31 -8.27 -20.45
CA VAL A 107 5.69 -7.09 -19.81
C VAL A 107 4.18 -7.28 -19.88
N LEU A 108 3.54 -7.58 -18.75
CA LEU A 108 2.11 -7.90 -18.70
C LEU A 108 1.24 -6.65 -18.59
N ALA A 109 1.73 -5.62 -17.89
CA ALA A 109 1.05 -4.35 -17.71
C ALA A 109 2.10 -3.26 -17.49
N HIS A 110 1.83 -2.06 -17.99
CA HIS A 110 2.73 -0.92 -17.86
C HIS A 110 1.98 0.41 -17.81
N ALA A 111 2.34 1.22 -16.82
CA ALA A 111 2.19 2.66 -16.78
C ALA A 111 3.52 3.27 -16.31
N PRO A 112 3.80 4.57 -16.56
CA PRO A 112 5.03 5.20 -16.08
C PRO A 112 5.26 4.97 -14.58
N GLY A 113 6.41 4.36 -14.23
CA GLY A 113 6.80 3.99 -12.87
C GLY A 113 6.13 2.73 -12.30
N TRP A 114 5.29 2.04 -13.06
CA TRP A 114 4.52 0.90 -12.60
C TRP A 114 4.48 -0.20 -13.67
N THR A 115 5.24 -1.27 -13.49
CA THR A 115 5.33 -2.32 -14.52
C THR A 115 5.22 -3.70 -13.91
N VAL A 116 4.42 -4.57 -14.54
CA VAL A 116 4.38 -6.00 -14.21
C VAL A 116 5.26 -6.75 -15.20
N PHE A 117 6.27 -7.44 -14.69
CA PHE A 117 7.10 -8.35 -15.44
C PHE A 117 6.83 -9.80 -15.04
N ASP A 118 6.79 -10.70 -16.01
CA ASP A 118 7.09 -12.11 -15.78
C ASP A 118 8.52 -12.38 -16.25
N GLN A 119 9.26 -13.20 -15.52
CA GLN A 119 10.60 -13.69 -15.89
C GLN A 119 11.61 -12.56 -16.15
N ILE A 120 11.74 -11.61 -15.21
CA ILE A 120 12.81 -10.60 -15.24
C ILE A 120 14.06 -11.11 -14.52
N TYR A 121 15.24 -10.77 -15.05
CA TYR A 121 16.52 -11.28 -14.56
C TYR A 121 17.25 -10.24 -13.71
N LEU A 122 17.90 -10.69 -12.65
CA LEU A 122 18.87 -9.91 -11.87
C LEU A 122 20.24 -10.56 -12.02
N PHE A 123 21.23 -9.80 -12.47
CA PHE A 123 22.61 -10.26 -12.58
C PHE A 123 23.58 -9.12 -12.28
N ASN A 124 24.48 -9.34 -11.31
CA ASN A 124 25.48 -8.36 -10.89
C ASN A 124 24.86 -6.98 -10.53
N GLY A 125 23.71 -6.98 -9.85
CA GLY A 125 23.00 -5.76 -9.44
C GLY A 125 22.20 -5.05 -10.54
N THR A 126 22.23 -5.54 -11.78
CA THR A 126 21.50 -4.95 -12.91
C THR A 126 20.28 -5.80 -13.26
N TRP A 127 19.16 -5.15 -13.56
CA TRP A 127 17.96 -5.80 -14.09
C TRP A 127 18.06 -6.04 -15.59
N TYR A 128 17.60 -7.19 -16.07
CA TYR A 128 17.66 -7.56 -17.48
C TYR A 128 16.29 -8.00 -17.97
N ILE A 129 15.86 -7.37 -19.07
CA ILE A 129 14.73 -7.78 -19.88
C ILE A 129 15.30 -8.59 -21.04
N VAL A 130 14.98 -9.88 -21.07
CA VAL A 130 15.43 -10.80 -22.13
C VAL A 130 14.31 -10.94 -23.15
N THR A 131 14.51 -10.45 -24.37
CA THR A 131 13.47 -10.49 -25.42
C THR A 131 14.10 -10.54 -26.81
N ASP A 132 13.43 -11.18 -27.77
CA ASP A 132 13.76 -11.12 -29.19
C ASP A 132 13.09 -9.95 -29.92
N ASN A 133 12.16 -9.26 -29.25
CA ASN A 133 11.47 -8.09 -29.75
C ASN A 133 11.64 -6.88 -28.81
N PRO A 134 12.80 -6.19 -28.83
CA PRO A 134 13.02 -5.00 -28.00
C PRO A 134 12.00 -3.88 -28.24
N SER A 135 11.41 -3.81 -29.44
CA SER A 135 10.48 -2.74 -29.80
C SER A 135 9.12 -2.83 -29.10
N SER A 136 8.77 -4.00 -28.54
CA SER A 136 7.54 -4.15 -27.74
C SER A 136 7.72 -3.74 -26.28
N ILE A 137 8.94 -3.45 -25.85
CA ILE A 137 9.24 -3.08 -24.46
C ILE A 137 9.03 -1.57 -24.31
N PRO A 138 8.30 -1.11 -23.26
CA PRO A 138 8.21 0.32 -22.95
C PRO A 138 9.59 0.97 -22.77
N LEU A 139 9.67 2.28 -22.95
CA LEU A 139 10.92 3.00 -22.74
C LEU A 139 11.44 2.77 -21.32
N LEU A 140 12.71 2.39 -21.17
CA LEU A 140 13.32 2.08 -19.86
C LEU A 140 13.13 3.21 -18.84
N ARG A 141 13.26 4.47 -19.28
CA ARG A 141 13.06 5.65 -18.41
C ARG A 141 11.66 5.78 -17.85
N LEU A 142 10.66 5.14 -18.46
CA LEU A 142 9.30 5.08 -17.94
C LEU A 142 9.09 3.89 -17.00
N MET A 143 10.05 2.96 -16.87
CA MET A 143 9.94 1.80 -15.99
C MET A 143 10.82 1.91 -14.74
N VAL A 144 12.01 2.49 -14.89
CA VAL A 144 13.06 2.47 -13.86
C VAL A 144 13.88 3.76 -13.84
N SER A 145 14.51 4.02 -12.70
CA SER A 145 15.48 5.06 -12.42
C SER A 145 16.70 4.50 -11.69
N THR A 146 17.67 5.35 -11.39
CA THR A 146 18.86 4.98 -10.59
C THR A 146 18.56 4.69 -9.12
N GLY A 147 17.34 4.95 -8.63
CA GLY A 147 16.99 4.83 -7.21
C GLY A 147 17.53 5.96 -6.32
N ASN A 148 18.14 7.00 -6.91
CA ASN A 148 18.64 8.16 -6.19
C ASN A 148 17.51 8.97 -5.51
N GLU A 149 17.87 9.69 -4.44
CA GLU A 149 16.97 10.63 -3.77
C GLU A 149 16.36 11.65 -4.73
N ILE A 150 15.14 12.07 -4.41
CA ILE A 150 14.33 12.95 -5.26
C ILE A 150 14.45 14.37 -4.74
N TRP A 151 15.30 15.12 -5.42
CA TRP A 151 15.43 16.57 -5.27
C TRP A 151 15.06 17.26 -6.59
N ASN A 152 14.64 18.52 -6.48
CA ASN A 152 14.10 19.32 -7.59
C ASN A 152 15.15 20.14 -8.34
N ASP A 153 16.42 20.07 -7.94
CA ASP A 153 17.51 20.70 -8.69
C ASP A 153 17.83 19.91 -9.98
N GLU A 154 18.41 20.60 -10.95
CA GLU A 154 18.65 20.06 -12.30
C GLU A 154 19.60 18.85 -12.28
N GLU A 155 20.59 18.86 -11.41
CA GLU A 155 21.57 17.77 -11.28
C GLU A 155 20.88 16.50 -10.77
N SER A 156 20.08 16.60 -9.70
CA SER A 156 19.30 15.48 -9.16
C SER A 156 18.22 14.96 -10.11
N ILE A 157 17.62 15.83 -10.93
CA ILE A 157 16.69 15.40 -11.98
C ILE A 157 17.41 14.57 -13.04
N LYS A 158 18.56 15.04 -13.54
CA LYS A 158 19.36 14.32 -14.55
C LYS A 158 19.96 13.03 -13.98
N GLY A 159 20.42 13.06 -12.73
CA GLY A 159 21.01 11.92 -12.03
C GLY A 159 20.05 10.76 -11.74
N ARG A 160 18.75 10.94 -12.03
CA ARG A 160 17.71 9.90 -11.93
C ARG A 160 17.38 9.24 -13.26
N GLU A 161 17.98 9.65 -14.38
CA GLU A 161 17.83 8.92 -15.65
C GLU A 161 18.53 7.55 -15.55
N PRO A 162 17.84 6.46 -15.91
CA PRO A 162 18.43 5.14 -15.82
C PRO A 162 19.57 4.97 -16.81
N THR A 163 20.50 4.10 -16.43
CA THR A 163 21.67 3.70 -17.19
C THR A 163 21.65 2.19 -17.41
N GLU A 164 22.60 1.68 -18.19
CA GLU A 164 22.83 0.24 -18.35
C GLU A 164 23.17 -0.48 -17.02
N LYS A 165 23.49 0.24 -15.94
CA LYS A 165 23.68 -0.37 -14.61
C LYS A 165 22.36 -0.70 -13.94
N ASP A 166 21.29 0.02 -14.27
CA ASP A 166 19.99 -0.09 -13.62
C ASP A 166 19.14 -1.15 -14.33
N MET A 167 19.01 -1.04 -15.65
CA MET A 167 18.27 -2.01 -16.46
C MET A 167 18.78 -2.09 -17.90
N ARG A 168 18.80 -3.30 -18.47
CA ARG A 168 19.24 -3.56 -19.85
C ARG A 168 18.22 -4.42 -20.60
N ILE A 169 18.02 -4.12 -21.89
CA ILE A 169 17.27 -4.99 -22.80
C ILE A 169 18.28 -5.79 -23.62
N ILE A 170 18.22 -7.11 -23.55
CA ILE A 170 19.18 -7.98 -24.24
C ILE A 170 18.47 -9.10 -24.99
N PHE A 171 19.14 -9.60 -26.03
CA PHE A 171 18.68 -10.77 -26.76
C PHE A 171 18.97 -12.08 -25.98
N PRO A 172 18.20 -13.15 -26.19
CA PRO A 172 18.45 -14.45 -25.57
C PRO A 172 19.87 -14.99 -25.79
N SER A 173 20.47 -14.71 -26.94
CA SER A 173 21.87 -15.07 -27.24
C SER A 173 22.88 -14.38 -26.32
N GLU A 174 22.62 -13.12 -25.95
CA GLU A 174 23.47 -12.41 -24.99
C GLU A 174 23.24 -12.91 -23.56
N ALA A 175 21.98 -13.17 -23.17
CA ALA A 175 21.66 -13.79 -21.88
C ALA A 175 22.41 -15.13 -21.70
N LYS A 176 22.39 -15.98 -22.73
CA LYS A 176 23.15 -17.24 -22.78
C LYS A 176 24.66 -17.04 -22.61
N ARG A 177 25.22 -15.96 -23.19
CA ARG A 177 26.64 -15.62 -23.01
C ARG A 177 26.95 -15.18 -21.58
N LEU A 178 26.05 -14.44 -20.94
CA LEU A 178 26.26 -13.88 -19.60
C LEU A 178 26.14 -14.94 -18.49
N TRP A 179 25.11 -15.80 -18.55
CA TRP A 179 24.81 -16.74 -17.47
C TRP A 179 24.47 -18.17 -17.93
N GLY A 180 24.68 -18.50 -19.20
CA GLY A 180 24.52 -19.86 -19.72
C GLY A 180 23.06 -20.28 -19.84
N ASN A 181 22.78 -21.55 -19.50
CA ASN A 181 21.47 -22.19 -19.72
C ASN A 181 20.65 -22.36 -18.43
N SER A 182 20.99 -21.64 -17.36
CA SER A 182 20.24 -21.74 -16.11
C SER A 182 20.32 -20.48 -15.27
N ALA A 183 19.26 -20.19 -14.54
CA ALA A 183 19.21 -19.15 -13.51
C ALA A 183 18.60 -19.69 -12.22
N SER A 184 18.99 -19.11 -11.09
CA SER A 184 18.37 -19.41 -9.79
C SER A 184 16.96 -18.81 -9.74
N LEU A 185 15.96 -19.61 -9.43
CA LEU A 185 14.57 -19.16 -9.40
C LEU A 185 14.28 -18.38 -8.12
N VAL A 186 13.72 -17.19 -8.28
CA VAL A 186 13.07 -16.42 -7.23
C VAL A 186 11.56 -16.53 -7.45
N SER A 187 10.97 -17.57 -6.87
CA SER A 187 9.57 -17.95 -7.11
C SER A 187 8.56 -17.04 -6.41
N GLY A 188 7.34 -16.97 -6.97
CA GLY A 188 6.23 -16.19 -6.46
C GLY A 188 6.30 -14.72 -6.86
N VAL A 189 5.37 -13.94 -6.34
CA VAL A 189 5.22 -12.52 -6.71
C VAL A 189 6.07 -11.64 -5.80
N SER A 190 6.88 -10.78 -6.43
CA SER A 190 7.71 -9.80 -5.75
C SER A 190 7.17 -8.39 -5.99
N PHE A 191 6.86 -7.67 -4.93
CA PHE A 191 6.68 -6.22 -5.00
C PHE A 191 8.05 -5.57 -4.88
N LEU A 192 8.58 -5.07 -5.99
CA LEU A 192 9.88 -4.41 -6.03
C LEU A 192 9.65 -2.90 -6.00
N VAL A 193 10.25 -2.26 -5.00
CA VAL A 193 10.15 -0.82 -4.76
C VAL A 193 11.53 -0.22 -4.95
N ASN A 194 11.77 0.39 -6.11
CA ASN A 194 13.06 1.01 -6.47
C ASN A 194 13.22 2.42 -5.84
N ASP A 195 12.26 2.85 -5.01
CA ASP A 195 12.31 4.13 -4.33
C ASP A 195 13.42 4.18 -3.27
N PRO A 196 14.07 5.35 -3.07
CA PRO A 196 14.89 5.61 -1.89
C PRO A 196 14.03 5.72 -0.62
N SER A 197 14.65 5.68 0.56
CA SER A 197 13.91 5.77 1.83
C SER A 197 13.16 7.08 2.07
N GLN A 198 13.48 8.15 1.32
CA GLN A 198 13.04 9.54 1.51
C GLN A 198 11.52 9.73 1.75
N PHE A 199 10.68 8.88 1.16
CA PHE A 199 9.22 8.95 1.32
C PHE A 199 8.61 7.73 2.01
N LEU A 200 9.36 6.64 2.16
CA LEU A 200 8.81 5.35 2.58
C LEU A 200 8.48 5.30 4.07
N ASP A 201 9.17 6.09 4.89
CA ASP A 201 8.90 6.24 6.33
C ASP A 201 7.71 7.14 6.66
N HIS A 202 6.89 7.48 5.66
CA HIS A 202 5.73 8.34 5.84
C HIS A 202 4.44 7.59 5.49
N TYR A 203 3.51 7.50 6.45
CA TYR A 203 2.28 6.69 6.31
C TYR A 203 1.48 7.01 5.04
N TYR A 204 1.30 8.28 4.69
CA TYR A 204 0.59 8.64 3.46
C TYR A 204 1.29 8.11 2.21
N HIS A 205 2.60 8.35 2.06
CA HIS A 205 3.33 7.95 0.86
C HIS A 205 3.45 6.42 0.76
N PHE A 206 3.59 5.72 1.88
CA PHE A 206 3.59 4.26 1.89
C PHE A 206 2.21 3.67 1.59
N ALA A 207 1.16 4.10 2.30
CA ALA A 207 -0.15 3.46 2.20
C ALA A 207 -0.99 3.98 1.03
N ALA A 208 -1.08 5.30 0.85
CA ALA A 208 -1.98 5.93 -0.13
C ALA A 208 -1.36 6.11 -1.52
N GLU A 209 -0.02 6.12 -1.63
CA GLU A 209 0.66 6.14 -2.93
C GLU A 209 1.24 4.76 -3.28
N LEU A 210 2.20 4.27 -2.49
CA LEU A 210 2.95 3.06 -2.85
C LEU A 210 2.09 1.79 -2.81
N LEU A 211 1.44 1.48 -1.69
CA LEU A 211 0.61 0.27 -1.55
C LEU A 211 -0.59 0.31 -2.50
N VAL A 212 -1.25 1.46 -2.63
CA VAL A 212 -2.31 1.64 -3.63
C VAL A 212 -1.77 1.39 -5.03
N GLY A 213 -0.63 2.00 -5.41
CA GLY A 213 -0.03 1.84 -6.74
C GLY A 213 0.41 0.40 -7.04
N LEU A 214 1.10 -0.26 -6.10
CA LEU A 214 1.51 -1.66 -6.21
C LEU A 214 0.31 -2.57 -6.43
N TRP A 215 -0.70 -2.45 -5.56
CA TRP A 215 -1.88 -3.30 -5.67
C TRP A 215 -2.74 -2.95 -6.89
N ARG A 216 -2.86 -1.67 -7.25
CA ARG A 216 -3.59 -1.23 -8.44
C ARG A 216 -2.96 -1.75 -9.73
N THR A 217 -1.64 -1.79 -9.77
CA THR A 217 -0.86 -2.34 -10.88
C THR A 217 -1.02 -3.85 -10.94
N TYR A 218 -0.92 -4.54 -9.80
CA TYR A 218 -1.03 -5.99 -9.77
C TYR A 218 -2.45 -6.50 -10.06
N SER A 219 -3.46 -5.83 -9.50
CA SER A 219 -4.88 -6.14 -9.73
C SER A 219 -5.34 -5.89 -11.18
N SER A 220 -4.54 -5.23 -12.02
CA SER A 220 -4.83 -5.13 -13.45
C SER A 220 -4.80 -6.49 -14.17
N LEU A 221 -4.12 -7.48 -13.58
CA LEU A 221 -4.06 -8.84 -14.09
C LEU A 221 -5.29 -9.69 -13.73
N ASP A 222 -6.20 -9.18 -12.89
CA ASP A 222 -7.41 -9.89 -12.50
C ASP A 222 -8.64 -8.98 -12.60
N PRO A 223 -9.31 -8.97 -13.78
CA PRO A 223 -10.54 -8.22 -13.96
C PRO A 223 -11.74 -8.83 -13.21
N THR A 224 -11.59 -10.04 -12.65
CA THR A 224 -12.69 -10.81 -12.03
C THR A 224 -12.87 -10.55 -10.53
N ILE A 225 -11.99 -9.73 -9.92
CA ILE A 225 -12.10 -9.35 -8.50
C ILE A 225 -13.51 -8.86 -8.20
N ASN A 226 -14.17 -9.46 -7.21
CA ASN A 226 -15.57 -9.19 -6.90
C ASN A 226 -15.75 -8.31 -5.65
N ALA A 227 -17.00 -7.94 -5.36
CA ALA A 227 -17.38 -7.12 -4.21
C ALA A 227 -16.98 -7.73 -2.87
N GLN A 228 -16.88 -9.06 -2.79
CA GLN A 228 -16.48 -9.80 -1.60
C GLN A 228 -14.95 -9.82 -1.41
N GLY A 229 -14.18 -9.19 -2.32
CA GLY A 229 -12.72 -9.18 -2.27
C GLY A 229 -12.11 -10.54 -2.57
N ILE A 230 -12.79 -11.40 -3.32
CA ILE A 230 -12.22 -12.63 -3.87
C ILE A 230 -11.42 -12.25 -5.11
N THR A 231 -10.20 -12.78 -5.21
CA THR A 231 -9.27 -12.58 -6.33
C THR A 231 -8.55 -13.88 -6.63
N HIS A 232 -8.16 -14.03 -7.88
CA HIS A 232 -7.36 -15.14 -8.40
C HIS A 232 -5.85 -14.89 -8.27
N LEU A 233 -5.46 -13.66 -7.93
CA LEU A 233 -4.06 -13.30 -7.76
C LEU A 233 -3.47 -13.91 -6.48
N PRO A 234 -2.31 -14.58 -6.56
CA PRO A 234 -1.61 -15.01 -5.36
C PRO A 234 -1.12 -13.80 -4.55
N SER A 235 -1.07 -13.96 -3.23
CA SER A 235 -0.48 -12.98 -2.32
C SER A 235 1.01 -12.75 -2.68
N PRO A 236 1.51 -11.50 -2.63
CA PRO A 236 2.93 -11.24 -2.78
C PRO A 236 3.73 -12.04 -1.76
N SER A 237 4.78 -12.71 -2.23
CA SER A 237 5.68 -13.50 -1.39
C SER A 237 6.71 -12.62 -0.71
N ARG A 238 7.08 -11.49 -1.32
CA ARG A 238 8.08 -10.57 -0.79
C ARG A 238 7.91 -9.13 -1.27
N MET A 239 8.42 -8.20 -0.47
CA MET A 239 8.67 -6.82 -0.86
C MET A 239 10.19 -6.57 -0.88
N VAL A 240 10.72 -6.17 -2.03
CA VAL A 240 12.15 -5.91 -2.24
C VAL A 240 12.37 -4.40 -2.32
N MET A 241 13.26 -3.86 -1.49
CA MET A 241 13.60 -2.44 -1.44
C MET A 241 15.12 -2.25 -1.57
N PRO A 242 15.67 -2.24 -2.80
CA PRO A 242 17.12 -2.26 -3.05
C PRO A 242 17.88 -1.05 -2.49
N HIS A 243 17.21 0.08 -2.27
CA HIS A 243 17.83 1.35 -1.85
C HIS A 243 17.47 1.74 -0.42
N VAL A 244 16.95 0.79 0.36
CA VAL A 244 16.40 1.05 1.69
C VAL A 244 17.05 0.12 2.70
N ALA A 245 17.72 0.71 3.69
CA ALA A 245 18.23 -0.05 4.83
C ALA A 245 17.09 -0.61 5.69
N ALA A 246 17.34 -1.73 6.36
CA ALA A 246 16.36 -2.37 7.24
C ALA A 246 15.76 -1.36 8.25
N GLY A 247 14.43 -1.34 8.32
CA GLY A 247 13.69 -0.47 9.24
C GLY A 247 13.43 0.96 8.76
N LYS A 248 14.13 1.46 7.72
CA LYS A 248 14.01 2.85 7.21
C LYS A 248 12.73 3.15 6.43
N TRP A 249 11.84 2.18 6.27
CA TRP A 249 10.50 2.36 5.69
C TRP A 249 9.40 2.44 6.77
N ASN A 250 9.73 2.22 8.04
CA ASN A 250 8.74 2.29 9.11
C ASN A 250 8.50 3.72 9.50
N ASP A 251 7.26 4.16 9.37
CA ASP A 251 6.81 5.43 9.92
C ASP A 251 6.89 5.47 11.45
N TYR A 252 6.87 6.69 11.99
CA TYR A 252 6.99 6.92 13.43
C TYR A 252 5.86 6.23 14.22
N ALA A 253 4.66 6.13 13.65
CA ALA A 253 3.50 5.49 14.27
C ALA A 253 3.44 3.97 14.05
N LYS A 254 4.43 3.40 13.32
CA LYS A 254 4.49 1.97 12.95
C LYS A 254 3.20 1.49 12.28
N MET A 255 2.57 2.36 11.51
CA MET A 255 1.39 2.02 10.72
C MET A 255 1.78 1.22 9.48
N ASN A 256 2.89 1.54 8.82
CA ASN A 256 3.37 0.86 7.62
C ASN A 256 3.59 -0.64 7.89
N SER A 257 4.32 -0.98 8.95
CA SER A 257 4.53 -2.39 9.33
C SER A 257 3.30 -3.07 9.87
N PHE A 258 2.42 -2.35 10.59
CA PHE A 258 1.15 -2.90 11.03
C PHE A 258 0.28 -3.31 9.84
N LEU A 259 0.05 -2.39 8.90
CA LEU A 259 -0.75 -2.62 7.71
C LEU A 259 -0.19 -3.72 6.84
N SER A 260 1.11 -3.66 6.56
CA SER A 260 1.73 -4.62 5.66
C SER A 260 1.66 -6.05 6.21
N ARG A 261 1.87 -6.24 7.52
CA ARG A 261 1.71 -7.57 8.17
C ARG A 261 0.26 -8.01 8.32
N ALA A 262 -0.68 -7.07 8.44
CA ALA A 262 -2.10 -7.39 8.51
C ALA A 262 -2.67 -7.80 7.14
N ILE A 263 -2.25 -7.11 6.08
CA ILE A 263 -2.75 -7.33 4.71
C ILE A 263 -2.08 -8.56 4.07
N PHE A 264 -0.76 -8.71 4.26
CA PHE A 264 0.06 -9.76 3.67
C PHE A 264 0.89 -10.49 4.75
N PRO A 265 0.27 -11.38 5.56
CA PRO A 265 0.93 -11.97 6.73
C PRO A 265 2.14 -12.85 6.39
N SER A 266 2.19 -13.44 5.19
CA SER A 266 3.28 -14.30 4.73
C SER A 266 4.35 -13.59 3.92
N MET A 267 4.20 -12.28 3.64
CA MET A 267 5.15 -11.53 2.82
C MET A 267 6.45 -11.26 3.59
N SER A 268 7.60 -11.63 3.01
CA SER A 268 8.91 -11.27 3.52
C SER A 268 9.35 -9.88 3.03
N TYR A 269 10.42 -9.35 3.63
CA TYR A 269 11.01 -8.07 3.26
C TYR A 269 12.48 -8.28 2.96
N GLU A 270 12.93 -7.86 1.78
CA GLU A 270 14.32 -7.83 1.36
C GLU A 270 14.77 -6.37 1.25
N TYR A 271 15.88 -6.02 1.88
CA TYR A 271 16.42 -4.67 1.97
C TYR A 271 17.67 -4.52 1.11
N GLN A 272 18.30 -3.34 1.16
CA GLN A 272 19.50 -3.03 0.41
C GLN A 272 20.60 -4.10 0.51
N ASN A 273 20.90 -4.60 1.71
CA ASN A 273 21.93 -5.63 1.88
C ASN A 273 21.53 -6.96 1.23
N ASP A 274 20.27 -7.37 1.33
CA ASP A 274 19.80 -8.61 0.67
C ASP A 274 19.93 -8.51 -0.86
N PHE A 275 19.69 -7.32 -1.42
CA PHE A 275 19.89 -7.05 -2.84
C PHE A 275 21.38 -7.09 -3.24
N LEU A 276 22.25 -6.48 -2.43
CA LEU A 276 23.70 -6.50 -2.64
C LEU A 276 24.26 -7.91 -2.52
N ASP A 277 23.82 -8.70 -1.56
CA ASP A 277 24.22 -10.10 -1.40
C ASP A 277 23.87 -10.93 -2.66
N ARG A 278 22.69 -10.69 -3.26
CA ARG A 278 22.32 -11.30 -4.56
C ARG A 278 23.27 -10.85 -5.67
N ALA A 279 23.57 -9.55 -5.76
CA ALA A 279 24.48 -9.01 -6.76
C ALA A 279 25.88 -9.64 -6.65
N ASP A 280 26.40 -9.76 -5.43
CA ASP A 280 27.74 -10.28 -5.12
C ASP A 280 27.90 -11.77 -5.42
N THR A 281 26.80 -12.53 -5.51
CA THR A 281 26.89 -13.94 -5.93
C THR A 281 27.46 -14.13 -7.33
N THR A 282 27.40 -13.09 -8.18
CA THR A 282 27.73 -13.17 -9.62
C THR A 282 26.94 -14.25 -10.38
N ARG A 283 25.77 -14.64 -9.86
CA ARG A 283 24.85 -15.58 -10.50
C ARG A 283 23.58 -14.88 -10.93
N SER A 284 22.98 -15.35 -12.03
CA SER A 284 21.70 -14.83 -12.50
C SER A 284 20.56 -15.38 -11.66
N PHE A 285 19.70 -14.48 -11.20
CA PHE A 285 18.42 -14.81 -10.62
C PHE A 285 17.32 -14.48 -11.62
N ILE A 286 16.34 -15.35 -11.75
CA ILE A 286 15.12 -15.07 -12.50
C ILE A 286 13.98 -14.91 -11.51
N PHE A 287 13.32 -13.75 -11.54
CA PHE A 287 12.15 -13.48 -10.75
C PHE A 287 10.93 -13.89 -11.54
N GLU A 288 10.10 -14.74 -10.94
CA GLU A 288 8.96 -15.36 -11.59
C GLU A 288 7.94 -14.31 -12.02
N ARG A 289 7.52 -13.45 -11.09
CA ARG A 289 6.71 -12.26 -11.35
C ARG A 289 7.14 -11.09 -10.47
N VAL A 290 7.28 -9.91 -11.06
CA VAL A 290 7.64 -8.67 -10.37
C VAL A 290 6.63 -7.58 -10.68
N VAL A 291 6.08 -6.98 -9.63
CA VAL A 291 5.38 -5.69 -9.72
C VAL A 291 6.41 -4.64 -9.34
N PHE A 292 6.92 -3.94 -10.34
CA PHE A 292 8.01 -2.99 -10.24
C PHE A 292 7.44 -1.58 -10.08
N ALA A 293 7.76 -0.95 -8.95
CA ALA A 293 7.40 0.42 -8.61
C ALA A 293 8.64 1.32 -8.60
N ASP A 294 8.56 2.45 -9.28
CA ASP A 294 9.62 3.48 -9.30
C ASP A 294 9.01 4.89 -9.39
N ARG A 295 9.13 5.63 -8.29
CA ARG A 295 8.60 7.00 -8.15
C ARG A 295 9.22 7.99 -9.13
N ALA A 296 10.52 7.90 -9.41
CA ALA A 296 11.18 8.84 -10.31
C ALA A 296 10.80 8.58 -11.77
N ALA A 297 10.57 7.33 -12.16
CA ALA A 297 10.00 6.98 -13.45
C ALA A 297 8.54 7.43 -13.59
N ALA A 298 7.74 7.32 -12.52
CA ALA A 298 6.36 7.84 -12.52
C ALA A 298 6.30 9.36 -12.76
N PHE A 299 7.31 10.13 -12.33
CA PHE A 299 7.35 11.59 -12.56
C PHE A 299 7.37 11.97 -14.05
N ARG A 300 7.79 11.04 -14.91
CA ARG A 300 7.87 11.25 -16.36
C ARG A 300 6.54 10.96 -17.07
N GLY A 301 5.54 10.49 -16.33
CA GLY A 301 4.22 10.19 -16.86
C GLY A 301 3.29 11.42 -16.94
N PRO A 302 2.30 11.38 -17.83
CA PRO A 302 1.40 12.50 -18.07
C PRO A 302 0.38 12.73 -16.94
N GLU A 303 -0.03 11.70 -16.21
CA GLU A 303 -0.99 11.82 -15.10
C GLU A 303 -0.32 12.36 -13.84
N PHE A 304 0.95 12.01 -13.61
CA PHE A 304 1.75 12.65 -12.57
C PHE A 304 1.86 14.16 -12.83
N GLY A 305 2.11 14.57 -14.08
CA GLY A 305 2.19 15.99 -14.43
C GLY A 305 0.93 16.80 -14.13
N LYS A 306 -0.24 16.13 -14.09
CA LYS A 306 -1.53 16.75 -13.73
C LYS A 306 -1.77 16.73 -12.23
N THR A 307 -1.45 15.62 -11.57
CA THR A 307 -1.92 15.33 -10.21
C THR A 307 -0.87 15.46 -9.11
N TRP A 308 0.41 15.47 -9.51
CA TRP A 308 1.58 15.32 -8.64
C TRP A 308 1.55 14.04 -7.77
N ARG A 309 0.79 13.01 -8.19
CA ARG A 309 0.71 11.70 -7.52
C ARG A 309 1.28 10.61 -8.39
N THR A 310 2.26 9.85 -7.90
CA THR A 310 2.83 8.74 -8.67
C THR A 310 1.79 7.67 -8.99
N VAL A 311 0.91 7.39 -8.03
CA VAL A 311 -0.17 6.41 -8.15
C VAL A 311 -1.21 6.78 -9.22
N SER A 312 -1.26 8.03 -9.68
CA SER A 312 -2.14 8.44 -10.79
C SER A 312 -1.85 7.68 -12.08
N GLU A 313 -0.59 7.38 -12.34
CA GLU A 313 -0.17 6.56 -13.48
C GLU A 313 -0.72 5.12 -13.34
N ALA A 314 -0.57 4.49 -12.18
CA ALA A 314 -1.06 3.13 -11.94
C ALA A 314 -2.60 3.00 -12.11
N VAL A 315 -3.35 4.05 -11.75
CA VAL A 315 -4.82 4.06 -11.84
C VAL A 315 -5.32 4.08 -13.29
N THR A 316 -4.47 4.40 -14.28
CA THR A 316 -4.80 4.33 -15.71
C THR A 316 -4.92 2.90 -16.24
N LEU A 317 -4.28 1.92 -15.59
CA LEU A 317 -4.33 0.52 -15.99
C LEU A 317 -5.75 -0.01 -15.88
N GLN A 318 -6.22 -0.89 -16.77
CA GLN A 318 -7.56 -1.48 -16.57
C GLN A 318 -7.57 -2.40 -15.34
N ALA A 319 -8.60 -2.36 -14.51
CA ALA A 319 -8.81 -3.30 -13.40
C ALA A 319 -10.29 -3.41 -13.05
N SER A 320 -10.66 -4.43 -12.26
CA SER A 320 -11.99 -4.54 -11.68
C SER A 320 -12.35 -3.30 -10.86
N LYS A 321 -13.60 -2.83 -10.91
CA LYS A 321 -14.11 -1.78 -10.00
C LYS A 321 -13.96 -2.12 -8.52
N TYR A 322 -13.80 -3.40 -8.18
CA TYR A 322 -13.63 -3.90 -6.81
C TYR A 322 -12.16 -4.13 -6.44
N TRP A 323 -11.20 -3.67 -7.26
CA TRP A 323 -9.77 -3.93 -7.09
C TRP A 323 -9.27 -3.74 -5.66
N TRP A 324 -9.70 -2.73 -4.91
CA TRP A 324 -9.24 -2.48 -3.53
C TRP A 324 -9.85 -3.42 -2.46
N SER A 325 -10.93 -4.14 -2.79
CA SER A 325 -11.71 -4.93 -1.84
C SER A 325 -10.91 -6.03 -1.12
N PRO A 326 -10.00 -6.79 -1.78
CA PRO A 326 -9.18 -7.81 -1.12
C PRO A 326 -8.27 -7.21 -0.03
N ILE A 327 -7.62 -6.07 -0.33
CA ILE A 327 -6.73 -5.38 0.62
C ILE A 327 -7.51 -4.92 1.85
N ARG A 328 -8.63 -4.24 1.61
CA ARG A 328 -9.51 -3.76 2.67
C ARG A 328 -10.07 -4.92 3.51
N LYS A 329 -10.47 -6.02 2.87
CA LYS A 329 -10.99 -7.21 3.54
C LYS A 329 -9.96 -7.80 4.51
N ASN A 330 -8.75 -8.10 4.03
CA ASN A 330 -7.70 -8.70 4.86
C ASN A 330 -7.41 -7.85 6.10
N LEU A 331 -7.29 -6.53 5.93
CA LEU A 331 -7.05 -5.62 7.04
C LEU A 331 -8.20 -5.62 8.06
N ILE A 332 -9.45 -5.57 7.59
CA ILE A 332 -10.63 -5.55 8.48
C ILE A 332 -10.79 -6.86 9.22
N GLU A 333 -10.53 -8.00 8.57
CA GLU A 333 -10.54 -9.32 9.20
C GLU A 333 -9.44 -9.44 10.25
N PHE A 334 -8.24 -8.92 9.97
CA PHE A 334 -7.12 -8.91 10.92
C PHE A 334 -7.45 -8.12 12.20
N VAL A 335 -7.96 -6.89 12.09
CA VAL A 335 -8.41 -6.12 13.27
C VAL A 335 -9.73 -6.66 13.83
N GLY A 336 -10.23 -7.75 13.27
CA GLY A 336 -11.62 -8.14 13.29
C GLY A 336 -11.99 -9.25 14.26
N GLU A 337 -11.12 -9.81 15.11
CA GLU A 337 -11.51 -10.92 16.01
C GLU A 337 -12.63 -10.56 17.03
N MET A 338 -13.00 -9.27 17.15
CA MET A 338 -14.21 -8.82 17.86
C MET A 338 -15.50 -8.86 17.00
N LEU A 339 -15.40 -9.21 15.71
CA LEU A 339 -16.45 -9.10 14.68
C LEU A 339 -17.46 -10.24 14.69
N GLU A 340 -17.17 -11.44 15.18
CA GLU A 340 -18.24 -12.45 15.31
C GLU A 340 -19.25 -12.05 16.41
N LYS A 341 -18.73 -11.51 17.52
CA LYS A 341 -19.55 -11.00 18.62
C LYS A 341 -20.33 -9.74 18.22
N LEU A 342 -19.69 -8.84 17.46
CA LEU A 342 -20.31 -7.60 16.97
C LEU A 342 -21.20 -7.79 15.73
N ARG A 343 -20.99 -8.81 14.88
CA ARG A 343 -21.83 -9.08 13.70
C ARG A 343 -23.27 -9.38 14.12
N LYS A 344 -23.45 -10.20 15.15
CA LYS A 344 -24.76 -10.54 15.73
C LYS A 344 -25.47 -9.32 16.32
N GLU A 345 -24.73 -8.34 16.84
CA GLU A 345 -25.30 -7.11 17.43
C GLU A 345 -25.49 -5.97 16.42
N LYS A 346 -24.66 -5.88 15.37
CA LYS A 346 -24.71 -4.83 14.33
C LYS A 346 -25.64 -5.15 13.16
N GLN A 347 -25.93 -6.42 12.86
CA GLN A 347 -26.98 -6.75 11.89
C GLN A 347 -28.33 -6.14 12.30
N ALA A 348 -28.57 -5.97 13.59
CA ALA A 348 -29.73 -5.26 14.14
C ALA A 348 -29.69 -3.71 14.00
N LYS A 349 -28.54 -3.11 13.60
CA LYS A 349 -28.32 -1.64 13.44
C LYS A 349 -28.01 -1.20 12.00
N MET A 350 -28.13 -2.09 11.01
CA MET A 350 -27.79 -1.79 9.61
C MET A 350 -28.60 -0.60 9.06
N GLY A 351 -27.91 0.49 8.74
CA GLY A 351 -28.48 1.66 8.03
C GLY A 351 -28.06 3.03 8.56
N LYS A 352 -27.66 3.11 9.84
CA LYS A 352 -27.29 4.36 10.53
C LYS A 352 -25.92 4.88 10.02
N PRO A 353 -25.85 6.06 9.39
CA PRO A 353 -24.59 6.70 9.03
C PRO A 353 -23.66 6.92 10.21
N VAL A 354 -22.36 6.73 9.97
CA VAL A 354 -21.29 7.06 10.91
C VAL A 354 -20.51 8.24 10.36
N ILE A 355 -20.48 9.33 11.12
CA ILE A 355 -19.74 10.55 10.82
C ILE A 355 -18.52 10.59 11.74
N THR A 356 -17.34 10.81 11.15
CA THR A 356 -16.07 10.87 11.89
C THR A 356 -15.36 12.16 11.54
N TYR A 357 -15.23 13.05 12.51
CA TYR A 357 -14.39 14.24 12.43
C TYR A 357 -13.03 13.95 13.07
N VAL A 358 -11.99 13.91 12.23
CA VAL A 358 -10.58 13.83 12.62
C VAL A 358 -10.14 15.22 13.08
N SER A 359 -10.25 15.46 14.39
CA SER A 359 -9.85 16.71 15.02
C SER A 359 -8.32 16.79 15.09
N ARG A 360 -7.79 17.98 14.82
CA ARG A 360 -6.38 18.33 15.00
C ARG A 360 -6.16 19.38 16.09
N GLN A 361 -7.18 19.71 16.88
CA GLN A 361 -7.13 20.82 17.83
C GLN A 361 -6.07 20.67 18.92
N GLU A 362 -5.52 19.47 19.10
CA GLU A 362 -4.48 19.17 20.10
C GLU A 362 -3.12 18.88 19.45
N TRP A 363 -2.99 19.00 18.12
CA TRP A 363 -1.81 18.60 17.37
C TRP A 363 -0.76 19.72 17.21
N GLY A 364 -1.17 20.99 17.34
CA GLY A 364 -0.28 22.17 17.30
C GLY A 364 0.07 22.70 15.89
N ARG A 365 -0.40 22.04 14.82
CA ARG A 365 -0.31 22.52 13.42
C ARG A 365 -1.56 22.13 12.64
N ARG A 366 -1.94 22.91 11.62
CA ARG A 366 -3.12 22.64 10.76
C ARG A 366 -4.39 22.51 11.58
N MET A 367 -4.71 23.55 12.33
CA MET A 367 -5.88 23.63 13.20
C MET A 367 -6.94 24.53 12.58
N LEU A 368 -8.20 24.23 12.87
CA LEU A 368 -9.28 25.19 12.62
C LEU A 368 -9.20 26.32 13.65
N LYS A 369 -9.67 27.51 13.28
CA LYS A 369 -10.00 28.56 14.25
C LYS A 369 -10.88 27.98 15.36
N LYS A 370 -10.71 28.49 16.58
CA LYS A 370 -11.45 27.99 17.75
C LYS A 370 -12.96 28.06 17.55
N GLU A 371 -13.47 29.19 17.08
CA GLU A 371 -14.90 29.43 16.86
C GLU A 371 -15.44 28.52 15.75
N SER A 372 -14.65 28.31 14.69
CA SER A 372 -14.96 27.39 13.60
C SER A 372 -15.03 25.93 14.07
N HIS A 373 -14.10 25.51 14.92
CA HIS A 373 -14.13 24.18 15.55
C HIS A 373 -15.37 24.02 16.44
N GLU A 374 -15.64 24.98 17.32
CA GLU A 374 -16.79 24.95 18.23
C GLU A 374 -18.12 24.93 17.45
N SER A 375 -18.22 25.73 16.38
CA SER A 375 -19.33 25.72 15.45
C SER A 375 -19.54 24.35 14.82
N LEU A 376 -18.49 23.75 14.23
CA LEU A 376 -18.58 22.41 13.63
C LEU A 376 -19.02 21.36 14.66
N VAL A 377 -18.42 21.34 15.85
CA VAL A 377 -18.77 20.38 16.90
C VAL A 377 -20.22 20.52 17.34
N LYS A 378 -20.72 21.76 17.46
CA LYS A 378 -22.12 22.03 17.79
C LYS A 378 -23.05 21.45 16.72
N GLU A 379 -22.82 21.77 15.45
CA GLU A 379 -23.68 21.32 14.34
C GLU A 379 -23.67 19.79 14.18
N LEU A 380 -22.50 19.15 14.34
CA LEU A 380 -22.40 17.68 14.32
C LEU A 380 -23.21 17.04 15.46
N LYS A 381 -23.16 17.59 16.69
CA LYS A 381 -23.98 17.12 17.82
C LYS A 381 -25.48 17.34 17.59
N GLU A 382 -25.85 18.38 16.86
CA GLU A 382 -27.26 18.60 16.46
C GLU A 382 -27.71 17.55 15.44
N LEU A 383 -26.87 17.18 14.47
CA LEU A 383 -27.14 16.07 13.53
C LEU A 383 -27.30 14.73 14.27
N GLU A 384 -26.44 14.46 15.26
CA GLU A 384 -26.56 13.27 16.12
C GLU A 384 -27.92 13.19 16.80
N LYS A 385 -28.35 14.29 17.45
CA LYS A 385 -29.65 14.36 18.13
C LYS A 385 -30.84 14.26 17.16
N LYS A 386 -30.77 14.98 16.03
CA LYS A 386 -31.89 15.11 15.07
C LYS A 386 -32.14 13.83 14.29
N TYR A 387 -31.09 13.18 13.81
CA TYR A 387 -31.22 12.03 12.92
C TYR A 387 -30.86 10.69 13.59
N ASN A 388 -30.46 10.73 14.86
CA ASN A 388 -29.89 9.57 15.54
C ASN A 388 -28.77 8.96 14.70
N TRP A 389 -27.86 9.78 14.17
CA TRP A 389 -26.63 9.34 13.49
C TRP A 389 -25.51 9.12 14.50
N GLU A 390 -24.46 8.38 14.13
CA GLU A 390 -23.31 8.20 15.02
C GLU A 390 -22.28 9.26 14.68
N VAL A 391 -21.83 10.03 15.67
CA VAL A 391 -20.85 11.10 15.47
C VAL A 391 -19.63 10.82 16.36
N ASN A 392 -18.45 10.76 15.74
CA ASN A 392 -17.18 10.55 16.41
C ASN A 392 -16.30 11.78 16.17
N ILE A 393 -15.89 12.47 17.23
CA ILE A 393 -14.92 13.57 17.16
C ILE A 393 -13.66 13.06 17.84
N VAL A 394 -12.62 12.78 17.05
CA VAL A 394 -11.46 12.01 17.51
C VAL A 394 -10.15 12.66 17.08
N SER A 395 -9.14 12.54 17.92
CA SER A 395 -7.74 12.75 17.55
C SER A 395 -7.14 11.37 17.26
N MET A 396 -6.80 11.07 15.99
CA MET A 396 -6.40 9.72 15.57
C MET A 396 -5.15 9.21 16.30
N ASP A 397 -4.23 10.11 16.68
CA ASP A 397 -3.03 9.82 17.45
C ASP A 397 -3.30 9.33 18.88
N LYS A 398 -4.52 9.56 19.40
CA LYS A 398 -4.96 9.07 20.71
C LYS A 398 -5.64 7.69 20.66
N LEU A 399 -5.92 7.18 19.46
CA LEU A 399 -6.54 5.87 19.26
C LEU A 399 -5.46 4.82 18.99
N SER A 400 -5.66 3.60 19.45
CA SER A 400 -4.85 2.47 19.01
C SER A 400 -5.01 2.22 17.50
N ARG A 401 -4.03 1.57 16.87
CA ARG A 401 -4.07 1.25 15.42
C ARG A 401 -5.34 0.48 15.04
N ASP A 402 -5.73 -0.50 15.85
CA ASP A 402 -6.98 -1.25 15.71
C ASP A 402 -8.22 -0.36 15.77
N GLU A 403 -8.29 0.58 16.72
CA GLU A 403 -9.41 1.51 16.83
C GLU A 403 -9.48 2.47 15.63
N GLN A 404 -8.33 3.01 15.19
CA GLN A 404 -8.25 3.87 14.01
C GLN A 404 -8.83 3.15 12.78
N ILE A 405 -8.43 1.90 12.54
CA ILE A 405 -8.89 1.11 11.40
C ILE A 405 -10.36 0.73 11.54
N ARG A 406 -10.79 0.24 12.71
CA ARG A 406 -12.20 -0.15 12.92
C ARG A 406 -13.16 1.02 12.79
N LEU A 407 -12.79 2.19 13.30
CA LEU A 407 -13.57 3.42 13.16
C LEU A 407 -13.66 3.84 11.69
N SER A 408 -12.52 3.84 10.99
CA SER A 408 -12.46 4.24 9.58
C SER A 408 -13.23 3.27 8.68
N ALA A 409 -13.14 1.96 8.95
CA ALA A 409 -13.82 0.91 8.20
C ALA A 409 -15.35 1.02 8.20
N ARG A 410 -15.93 1.53 9.28
CA ARG A 410 -17.38 1.73 9.43
C ARG A 410 -17.82 3.17 9.17
N THR A 411 -16.89 4.10 9.00
CA THR A 411 -17.19 5.51 8.72
C THR A 411 -17.87 5.65 7.37
N THR A 412 -18.97 6.43 7.34
CA THR A 412 -19.68 6.83 6.11
C THR A 412 -19.23 8.20 5.64
N VAL A 413 -19.07 9.17 6.56
CA VAL A 413 -18.52 10.48 6.25
C VAL A 413 -17.30 10.74 7.12
N MET A 414 -16.12 10.84 6.51
CA MET A 414 -14.89 11.24 7.21
C MET A 414 -14.60 12.70 6.89
N MET A 415 -14.17 13.49 7.88
CA MET A 415 -13.80 14.88 7.64
C MET A 415 -12.66 15.33 8.52
N GLY A 416 -11.96 16.37 8.09
CA GLY A 416 -10.85 16.93 8.85
C GLY A 416 -10.08 17.96 8.06
N VAL A 417 -9.19 18.66 8.76
CA VAL A 417 -8.22 19.56 8.11
C VAL A 417 -7.23 18.75 7.29
N HIS A 418 -6.85 19.28 6.13
CA HIS A 418 -5.92 18.65 5.19
C HIS A 418 -4.66 18.04 5.84
N GLY A 419 -4.15 17.00 5.18
CA GLY A 419 -2.96 16.24 5.57
C GLY A 419 -3.23 14.89 6.24
N ASN A 420 -2.15 14.27 6.73
CA ASN A 420 -2.03 12.86 7.17
C ASN A 420 -3.17 12.23 7.99
N GLY A 421 -3.93 13.01 8.76
CA GLY A 421 -5.06 12.49 9.53
C GLY A 421 -6.13 11.81 8.66
N LEU A 422 -6.25 12.21 7.39
CA LEU A 422 -7.22 11.67 6.44
C LEU A 422 -6.75 10.43 5.67
N THR A 423 -5.50 9.98 5.84
CA THR A 423 -4.99 8.76 5.17
C THR A 423 -5.84 7.53 5.48
N HIS A 424 -6.53 7.50 6.62
CA HIS A 424 -7.44 6.42 6.97
C HIS A 424 -8.68 6.30 6.07
N LEU A 425 -8.93 7.24 5.16
CA LEU A 425 -9.96 7.13 4.12
C LEU A 425 -9.84 5.85 3.30
N LEU A 426 -8.61 5.32 3.17
CA LEU A 426 -8.30 4.06 2.48
C LEU A 426 -9.16 2.89 2.99
N TRP A 427 -9.56 2.94 4.26
CA TRP A 427 -10.24 1.84 4.91
C TRP A 427 -11.77 2.00 4.90
N MET A 428 -12.29 3.15 4.50
CA MET A 428 -13.72 3.39 4.37
C MET A 428 -14.36 2.39 3.39
N ASN A 429 -15.66 2.13 3.54
CA ASN A 429 -16.38 1.27 2.61
C ASN A 429 -16.64 2.01 1.29
N ASN A 430 -15.71 1.94 0.34
CA ASN A 430 -15.84 2.59 -0.97
C ASN A 430 -16.96 2.01 -1.85
N GLN A 431 -17.51 0.84 -1.50
CA GLN A 431 -18.69 0.29 -2.19
C GLN A 431 -20.00 0.93 -1.72
N ASN A 432 -19.99 1.66 -0.60
CA ASN A 432 -21.15 2.42 -0.15
C ASN A 432 -21.18 3.76 -0.91
N PRO A 433 -22.21 4.03 -1.74
CA PRO A 433 -22.30 5.27 -2.53
C PRO A 433 -22.48 6.53 -1.68
N ARG A 434 -22.78 6.38 -0.38
CA ARG A 434 -22.81 7.48 0.59
C ARG A 434 -21.44 7.83 1.16
N SER A 435 -20.41 6.99 0.91
CA SER A 435 -19.06 7.22 1.41
C SER A 435 -18.51 8.54 0.90
N THR A 436 -18.18 9.42 1.83
CA THR A 436 -17.78 10.79 1.53
C THR A 436 -16.61 11.23 2.42
N VAL A 437 -15.63 11.91 1.84
CA VAL A 437 -14.57 12.62 2.56
C VAL A 437 -14.79 14.12 2.40
N ILE A 438 -14.76 14.87 3.49
CA ILE A 438 -14.85 16.33 3.49
C ILE A 438 -13.56 16.90 4.08
N GLU A 439 -12.76 17.55 3.24
CA GLU A 439 -11.45 18.08 3.60
C GLU A 439 -11.49 19.59 3.77
N PHE A 440 -10.97 20.09 4.89
CA PHE A 440 -10.97 21.50 5.23
C PHE A 440 -9.63 22.13 4.82
N PHE A 441 -9.70 23.17 4.01
CA PHE A 441 -8.54 23.91 3.54
C PHE A 441 -8.59 25.37 3.97
N PHE A 442 -7.40 25.99 4.07
CA PHE A 442 -7.32 27.44 4.16
C PHE A 442 -7.83 28.04 2.83
N PRO A 443 -8.67 29.10 2.84
CA PRO A 443 -9.22 29.68 1.63
C PRO A 443 -8.15 30.01 0.58
N GLY A 444 -8.44 29.66 -0.68
CA GLY A 444 -7.50 29.78 -1.80
C GLY A 444 -6.45 28.67 -1.86
N GLY A 445 -6.42 27.74 -0.89
CA GLY A 445 -5.49 26.63 -0.85
C GLY A 445 -6.13 25.30 -1.24
N PHE A 446 -5.39 24.48 -1.97
CA PHE A 446 -5.84 23.15 -2.36
C PHE A 446 -4.63 22.24 -2.54
N ALA A 447 -4.76 21.01 -2.07
CA ALA A 447 -3.80 19.95 -2.30
C ALA A 447 -4.55 18.70 -2.76
N GLU A 448 -3.99 18.03 -3.77
CA GLU A 448 -4.67 16.92 -4.44
C GLU A 448 -4.54 15.58 -3.68
N ASP A 449 -3.80 15.55 -2.56
CA ASP A 449 -3.42 14.33 -1.83
C ASP A 449 -4.60 13.38 -1.59
N TYR A 450 -5.68 13.87 -0.99
CA TYR A 450 -6.83 13.03 -0.64
C TYR A 450 -7.99 13.14 -1.62
N GLU A 451 -8.08 14.22 -2.40
CA GLU A 451 -9.02 14.30 -3.52
C GLU A 451 -8.75 13.16 -4.49
N PHE A 452 -7.51 13.05 -4.98
CA PHE A 452 -7.13 12.03 -5.94
C PHE A 452 -7.33 10.62 -5.36
N THR A 453 -6.89 10.37 -4.11
CA THR A 453 -7.05 9.05 -3.49
C THR A 453 -8.52 8.68 -3.33
N CYS A 454 -9.39 9.63 -2.94
CA CYS A 454 -10.84 9.38 -2.87
C CYS A 454 -11.40 9.01 -4.23
N ARG A 455 -11.09 9.81 -5.26
CA ARG A 455 -11.58 9.60 -6.62
C ARG A 455 -11.11 8.26 -7.19
N ALA A 456 -9.84 7.91 -6.99
CA ALA A 456 -9.28 6.62 -7.40
C ALA A 456 -9.98 5.43 -6.73
N LEU A 457 -10.40 5.58 -5.47
CA LEU A 457 -11.13 4.54 -4.72
C LEU A 457 -12.64 4.54 -4.98
N GLY A 458 -13.20 5.53 -5.67
CA GLY A 458 -14.65 5.68 -5.86
C GLY A 458 -15.37 6.29 -4.64
N ILE A 459 -14.64 6.97 -3.76
CA ILE A 459 -15.19 7.73 -2.63
C ILE A 459 -15.46 9.17 -3.08
N ARG A 460 -16.61 9.74 -2.71
CA ARG A 460 -16.90 11.15 -3.04
C ARG A 460 -16.04 12.06 -2.17
N HIS A 461 -15.34 13.03 -2.75
CA HIS A 461 -14.57 14.04 -2.02
C HIS A 461 -15.25 15.40 -2.13
N TYR A 462 -15.20 16.18 -1.06
CA TYR A 462 -15.49 17.62 -1.05
C TYR A 462 -14.35 18.35 -0.35
N GLY A 463 -13.86 19.41 -0.96
CA GLY A 463 -13.03 20.39 -0.28
C GLY A 463 -13.87 21.56 0.22
N MET A 464 -13.48 22.13 1.36
CA MET A 464 -14.15 23.25 2.00
C MET A 464 -13.20 24.45 2.17
N TRP A 465 -13.66 25.62 1.73
CA TRP A 465 -13.10 26.93 2.05
C TRP A 465 -14.13 27.74 2.83
N ASP A 466 -14.00 27.78 4.16
CA ASP A 466 -14.96 28.44 5.04
C ASP A 466 -16.42 28.00 4.83
N ASP A 467 -17.18 28.74 4.02
CA ASP A 467 -18.58 28.51 3.64
C ASP A 467 -18.79 28.02 2.19
N GLN A 468 -17.71 27.76 1.44
CA GLN A 468 -17.75 27.28 0.07
C GLN A 468 -17.27 25.83 -0.03
N ALA A 469 -18.05 24.99 -0.71
CA ALA A 469 -17.68 23.62 -1.03
C ALA A 469 -17.29 23.50 -2.51
N PHE A 470 -16.30 22.65 -2.81
CA PHE A 470 -15.91 22.28 -4.17
C PHE A 470 -15.65 20.78 -4.26
N THR A 471 -15.72 20.21 -5.46
CA THR A 471 -15.58 18.77 -5.70
C THR A 471 -15.25 18.52 -7.17
N ALA A 472 -14.63 17.39 -7.50
CA ALA A 472 -14.37 17.02 -8.89
C ALA A 472 -15.67 16.93 -9.71
N PRO A 473 -15.65 17.39 -10.98
CA PRO A 473 -14.48 17.85 -11.75
C PRO A 473 -14.05 19.30 -11.50
N ASP A 474 -14.81 20.06 -10.70
CA ASP A 474 -14.63 21.50 -10.49
C ASP A 474 -13.72 21.80 -9.28
N THR A 475 -12.53 21.19 -9.25
CA THR A 475 -11.53 21.43 -8.20
C THR A 475 -10.68 22.67 -8.49
N PRO A 476 -10.30 23.45 -7.47
CA PRO A 476 -9.33 24.54 -7.62
C PRO A 476 -7.97 24.04 -8.13
N GLN A 477 -7.14 24.97 -8.62
CA GLN A 477 -5.73 24.69 -8.88
C GLN A 477 -4.98 24.45 -7.56
N VAL A 478 -3.98 23.57 -7.58
CA VAL A 478 -3.12 23.32 -6.42
C VAL A 478 -2.45 24.61 -5.99
N ALA A 479 -2.61 24.96 -4.72
CA ALA A 479 -2.10 26.21 -4.15
C ALA A 479 -1.87 26.06 -2.65
N TYR A 480 -0.78 26.67 -2.17
CA TYR A 480 -0.37 26.65 -0.77
C TYR A 480 -0.25 28.10 -0.26
N PRO A 481 -1.36 28.83 -0.10
CA PRO A 481 -1.33 30.22 0.36
C PRO A 481 -0.73 30.37 1.76
N GLU A 482 -0.38 31.60 2.12
CA GLU A 482 0.00 31.92 3.50
C GLU A 482 -1.12 31.48 4.47
N GLY A 483 -0.76 30.77 5.53
CA GLY A 483 -1.72 30.19 6.46
C GLY A 483 -2.20 28.77 6.10
N PHE A 484 -1.86 28.23 4.93
CA PHE A 484 -2.25 26.86 4.54
C PHE A 484 -1.82 25.81 5.58
N GLN A 485 -0.60 25.92 6.10
CA GLN A 485 -0.08 25.03 7.16
C GLN A 485 -0.34 25.56 8.58
N GLY A 486 -1.08 26.67 8.71
CA GLY A 486 -1.28 27.41 9.96
C GLY A 486 -2.35 26.81 10.88
N ASN A 487 -2.66 27.54 11.96
CA ASN A 487 -3.58 27.11 13.02
C ASN A 487 -4.92 27.85 13.04
N GLU A 488 -5.15 28.69 12.04
CA GLU A 488 -6.30 29.60 11.97
C GLU A 488 -7.14 29.33 10.72
N ILE A 489 -7.35 28.05 10.38
CA ILE A 489 -8.13 27.67 9.19
C ILE A 489 -9.62 27.95 9.46
N PRO A 490 -10.26 28.87 8.71
CA PRO A 490 -11.68 29.16 8.91
C PRO A 490 -12.56 28.03 8.36
N LEU A 491 -13.70 27.83 9.01
CA LEU A 491 -14.73 26.89 8.60
C LEU A 491 -16.09 27.32 9.14
N ASN A 492 -17.11 27.26 8.28
CA ASN A 492 -18.50 27.40 8.68
C ASN A 492 -19.09 26.00 8.97
N GLY A 493 -19.24 25.66 10.25
CA GLY A 493 -19.73 24.35 10.68
C GLY A 493 -21.12 24.01 10.14
N LYS A 494 -21.98 25.02 9.94
CA LYS A 494 -23.34 24.83 9.44
C LYS A 494 -23.35 24.36 7.99
N VAL A 495 -22.51 24.95 7.13
CA VAL A 495 -22.40 24.55 5.73
C VAL A 495 -21.92 23.11 5.60
N VAL A 496 -20.94 22.71 6.43
CA VAL A 496 -20.48 21.31 6.48
C VAL A 496 -21.61 20.38 6.91
N ALA A 497 -22.40 20.75 7.92
CA ALA A 497 -23.54 19.95 8.36
C ALA A 497 -24.64 19.83 7.29
N ASP A 498 -24.95 20.93 6.58
CA ASP A 498 -25.90 20.93 5.47
C ASP A 498 -25.42 20.00 4.34
N LEU A 499 -24.12 20.03 4.00
CA LEU A 499 -23.51 19.13 3.01
C LEU A 499 -23.60 17.66 3.43
N ILE A 500 -23.37 17.33 4.70
CA ILE A 500 -23.56 15.98 5.24
C ILE A 500 -25.00 15.51 5.06
N VAL A 501 -25.96 16.38 5.38
CA VAL A 501 -27.39 16.08 5.22
C VAL A 501 -27.75 15.83 3.76
N GLN A 502 -27.27 16.68 2.84
CA GLN A 502 -27.43 16.50 1.41
C GLN A 502 -26.92 15.13 0.97
N ARG A 503 -25.71 14.76 1.37
CA ARG A 503 -25.08 13.48 1.00
C ARG A 503 -25.78 12.25 1.56
N LEU A 504 -26.29 12.34 2.78
CA LEU A 504 -26.87 11.17 3.46
C LEU A 504 -28.37 10.98 3.19
N LEU A 505 -29.10 12.05 2.89
CA LEU A 505 -30.56 12.02 2.71
C LEU A 505 -31.03 12.31 1.29
N VAL A 506 -30.44 13.30 0.61
CA VAL A 506 -30.92 13.80 -0.69
C VAL A 506 -30.34 12.97 -1.83
N GLU A 507 -29.03 12.72 -1.80
CA GLU A 507 -28.32 11.91 -2.80
C GLU A 507 -28.38 10.40 -2.49
N LYS A 508 -29.50 9.94 -1.92
CA LYS A 508 -29.72 8.50 -1.72
C LYS A 508 -29.81 7.82 -3.09
N PRO A 509 -29.04 6.75 -3.35
CA PRO A 509 -29.35 5.90 -4.48
C PRO A 509 -30.78 5.40 -4.31
N GLN A 510 -31.64 5.61 -5.31
CA GLN A 510 -32.91 4.89 -5.35
C GLN A 510 -32.59 3.40 -5.22
N LYS A 511 -33.26 2.71 -4.30
CA LYS A 511 -33.23 1.24 -4.27
C LYS A 511 -33.58 0.80 -5.69
N SER A 512 -32.65 0.15 -6.38
CA SER A 512 -32.95 -0.47 -7.67
C SER A 512 -34.16 -1.36 -7.47
N GLN A 513 -35.23 -1.09 -8.21
CA GLN A 513 -36.33 -2.04 -8.42
C GLN A 513 -35.74 -3.28 -9.10
N ARG A 514 -35.19 -4.20 -8.29
CA ARG A 514 -34.88 -5.59 -8.65
C ARG A 514 -35.15 -6.47 -7.43
N GLU A 515 -36.37 -6.34 -6.91
CA GLU A 515 -37.12 -7.51 -6.47
C GLU A 515 -38.12 -7.78 -7.61
N MET A 516 -37.62 -8.32 -8.72
CA MET A 516 -38.49 -9.08 -9.63
C MET A 516 -38.60 -10.47 -9.00
N THR A 517 -39.67 -10.62 -8.21
CA THR A 517 -40.46 -11.85 -8.06
C THR A 517 -39.81 -13.14 -8.59
N GLU A 518 -39.29 -13.97 -7.69
CA GLU A 518 -39.09 -15.43 -7.88
C GLU A 518 -40.44 -16.17 -7.96
N SER A 519 -41.40 -15.66 -8.73
CA SER A 519 -42.68 -16.35 -9.02
C SER A 519 -42.90 -16.63 -10.51
N GLU A 520 -41.90 -16.41 -11.37
CA GLU A 520 -41.99 -16.68 -12.82
C GLU A 520 -40.87 -17.60 -13.32
N TYR A 521 -40.55 -18.65 -12.55
CA TYR A 521 -39.79 -19.81 -13.04
C TYR A 521 -40.48 -21.15 -12.73
N ALA A 522 -41.80 -21.11 -12.51
CA ALA A 522 -42.65 -22.28 -12.43
C ALA A 522 -43.71 -22.22 -13.53
N GLU A 523 -43.29 -22.39 -14.78
CA GLU A 523 -44.07 -22.99 -15.88
C GLU A 523 -43.16 -23.51 -16.99
#